data_AF-A0A7J5DR17-F1
#
_entry.id   AF-A0A7J5DR17-F1
#
_cell.length_a   1.000
_cell.length_b   1.000
_cell.length_c   1.000
_cell.angle_alpha   90.00
_cell.angle_beta   90.00
_cell.angle_gamma   90.00
#
_symmetry.space_group_name_H-M   'P 1'
#
loop_
_entity.id
_entity.type
_entity.pdbx_description
1 polymer ?
#
loop_
_entity_poly.entity_id
_entity_poly.type
_entity_poly.pdbx_seq_one_letter_code
_entity_poly.pdbx_strand_id
1 'polypeptide(L)'
;MSRESDATVDQLARAHALVTGVDPLPQDFLVAVTRDRLFAQGAAIPAVSMEYTVTAGGLLVPSSFARPAQPLDQVKVYLIAEDVVGRSISKDEVIDALAGVSLELAVPWIATWLARLHAPGARQTTVDAQYIECEVGERFGSKVRNLLRDPNTVLLTPQSLTCLLKLALLVCPSQGPPEPQERHEGKLPFALMGLMEHLASGLNELEDVEDTVISGVPGPLGRETIANQLGNSHRQEAGRWAAFVRCWRELPQELAGHPRVINLEQAYEAATGVPLDDLVTVCAAMWATAANGTPHMGPDYFDGLAWTPRRLHAALDLVTAAPDDLARDVYDDMETHGFAWSRRAFEHHPVIRWPSGHLTVVDPHLLIDRAAGVWPLLDIRRELGRRGRHSEVRRANAAYEHVMETYAIEIARSLTEGGRSGRVYDDCALKKAFGSTSQVADIAIDYGHAWVVIEATTRGVQSRTIAGVSDQAATQDIARFVEKSKQIDATIANLRRSEDKLVGRGAAPPGGRRFHPVLLVASPVSVDPIFMSLLREALTAAGVLQGADVAALEVMELEDLDIVETLVEEGGPSLLDVLAGKEYSPLRGAAVRDYILLGLGRRGLLRPARVSARWRGWLDTAIREWTRSA
;
A
#
# COMPACT_ATOMS: atom_id res chain seq x y z
N MET A 1 45.34 -71.70 -10.27
CA MET A 1 45.28 -70.33 -9.70
C MET A 1 43.91 -69.71 -9.99
N SER A 2 42.88 -70.07 -9.23
CA SER A 2 41.60 -69.31 -9.19
C SER A 2 40.77 -69.70 -7.95
N ARG A 3 41.37 -69.66 -6.76
CA ARG A 3 40.69 -69.97 -5.49
C ARG A 3 40.84 -68.87 -4.42
N GLU A 4 41.11 -67.64 -4.82
CA GLU A 4 41.15 -66.46 -3.91
C GLU A 4 40.14 -65.36 -4.26
N SER A 5 39.24 -65.59 -5.23
CA SER A 5 38.22 -64.60 -5.63
C SER A 5 36.86 -64.81 -4.93
N ASP A 6 36.55 -66.02 -4.47
CA ASP A 6 35.20 -66.33 -3.94
C ASP A 6 35.04 -66.00 -2.45
N ALA A 7 36.15 -65.86 -1.70
CA ALA A 7 36.09 -65.50 -0.28
C ALA A 7 35.70 -64.02 -0.04
N THR A 8 35.99 -63.14 -0.99
CA THR A 8 35.74 -61.70 -0.90
C THR A 8 34.29 -61.33 -1.22
N VAL A 9 33.64 -62.07 -2.13
CA VAL A 9 32.23 -61.90 -2.50
C VAL A 9 31.31 -62.36 -1.36
N ASP A 10 31.65 -63.46 -0.70
CA ASP A 10 30.86 -64.02 0.39
C ASP A 10 30.97 -63.18 1.69
N GLN A 11 32.08 -62.46 1.89
CA GLN A 11 32.24 -61.47 2.96
C GLN A 11 31.48 -60.17 2.69
N LEU A 12 31.43 -59.71 1.43
CA LEU A 12 30.62 -58.57 0.99
C LEU A 12 29.11 -58.84 1.12
N ALA A 13 28.67 -60.07 0.81
CA ALA A 13 27.27 -60.47 0.98
C ALA A 13 26.83 -60.54 2.45
N ARG A 14 27.71 -60.98 3.37
CA ARG A 14 27.45 -60.95 4.82
C ARG A 14 27.44 -59.54 5.40
N ALA A 15 28.32 -58.66 4.93
CA ALA A 15 28.31 -57.25 5.31
C ALA A 15 27.04 -56.55 4.83
N HIS A 16 26.55 -56.87 3.62
CA HIS A 16 25.28 -56.37 3.10
C HIS A 16 24.07 -56.89 3.91
N ALA A 17 24.04 -58.18 4.26
CA ALA A 17 22.95 -58.78 5.05
C ALA A 17 22.86 -58.25 6.50
N LEU A 18 23.99 -57.82 7.09
CA LEU A 18 24.02 -57.16 8.41
C LEU A 18 23.49 -55.71 8.37
N VAL A 19 23.51 -55.07 7.20
CA VAL A 19 23.02 -53.69 7.01
C VAL A 19 21.55 -53.66 6.58
N THR A 20 21.07 -54.67 5.84
CA THR A 20 19.77 -54.57 5.16
C THR A 20 18.65 -55.47 5.68
N GLY A 21 18.91 -56.38 6.63
CA GLY A 21 17.87 -57.08 7.41
C GLY A 21 16.65 -57.60 6.62
N VAL A 22 16.80 -58.74 5.93
CA VAL A 22 15.73 -59.67 5.49
C VAL A 22 14.58 -59.12 4.61
N ASP A 23 14.65 -59.50 3.34
CA ASP A 23 13.56 -59.61 2.33
C ASP A 23 12.76 -60.92 2.61
N PRO A 24 11.40 -61.06 2.47
CA PRO A 24 10.84 -61.43 1.15
C PRO A 24 9.30 -61.27 0.88
N LEU A 25 8.94 -61.16 -0.42
CA LEU A 25 7.63 -61.46 -1.11
C LEU A 25 6.53 -60.38 -1.16
N PRO A 26 5.59 -60.45 -2.14
CA PRO A 26 5.65 -60.80 -3.56
C PRO A 26 5.23 -59.62 -4.47
N GLN A 27 5.43 -59.78 -5.77
CA GLN A 27 4.98 -58.90 -6.85
C GLN A 27 3.52 -58.40 -6.63
N ASP A 28 3.32 -57.08 -6.51
CA ASP A 28 2.09 -56.33 -6.92
C ASP A 28 2.17 -54.80 -6.65
N PHE A 29 3.33 -54.16 -6.75
CA PHE A 29 3.43 -52.67 -6.66
C PHE A 29 3.25 -51.96 -8.01
N LEU A 30 3.15 -52.70 -9.11
CA LEU A 30 2.81 -52.14 -10.42
C LEU A 30 1.32 -52.28 -10.64
N VAL A 31 0.57 -51.30 -10.13
CA VAL A 31 -0.84 -51.13 -10.50
C VAL A 31 -0.88 -50.59 -11.93
N ALA A 32 -1.65 -51.24 -12.79
CA ALA A 32 -1.89 -50.74 -14.15
C ALA A 32 -2.55 -49.35 -14.06
N VAL A 33 -1.83 -48.32 -14.48
CA VAL A 33 -2.35 -46.94 -14.57
C VAL A 33 -3.49 -46.94 -15.59
N THR A 34 -4.72 -46.81 -15.12
CA THR A 34 -5.88 -46.55 -15.98
C THR A 34 -5.97 -45.04 -16.22
N ARG A 35 -6.33 -44.62 -17.44
CA ARG A 35 -6.37 -43.20 -17.85
C ARG A 35 -7.27 -42.31 -16.98
N ASP A 36 -8.12 -42.92 -16.15
CA ASP A 36 -9.21 -42.24 -15.46
C ASP A 36 -9.05 -42.25 -13.92
N ARG A 37 -7.87 -42.64 -13.39
CA ARG A 37 -7.61 -42.66 -11.94
C ARG A 37 -6.28 -41.98 -11.57
N LEU A 38 -6.32 -41.16 -10.53
CA LEU A 38 -5.17 -40.44 -9.97
C LEU A 38 -4.57 -41.20 -8.77
N PHE A 39 -3.24 -41.17 -8.67
CA PHE A 39 -2.46 -41.85 -7.64
C PHE A 39 -1.62 -40.82 -6.87
N ALA A 40 -1.37 -41.08 -5.58
CA ALA A 40 -0.48 -40.24 -4.77
C ALA A 40 1.00 -40.48 -5.12
N GLN A 41 1.82 -39.43 -5.08
CA GLN A 41 3.25 -39.57 -5.36
C GLN A 41 3.91 -40.50 -4.34
N GLY A 42 4.48 -41.62 -4.82
CA GLY A 42 5.12 -42.64 -3.99
C GLY A 42 4.18 -43.73 -3.45
N ALA A 43 2.90 -43.77 -3.86
CA ALA A 43 1.96 -44.80 -3.41
C ALA A 43 1.29 -45.53 -4.58
N ALA A 44 1.06 -46.84 -4.41
CA ALA A 44 0.27 -47.68 -5.32
C ALA A 44 -1.26 -47.59 -5.05
N ILE A 45 -1.67 -46.78 -4.07
CA ILE A 45 -3.07 -46.64 -3.67
C ILE A 45 -3.70 -45.48 -4.45
N PRO A 46 -4.86 -45.68 -5.12
CA PRO A 46 -5.60 -44.60 -5.76
C PRO A 46 -5.91 -43.50 -4.74
N ALA A 47 -5.71 -42.24 -5.12
CA ALA A 47 -6.05 -41.09 -4.29
C ALA A 47 -7.58 -41.01 -4.14
N VAL A 48 -8.12 -41.67 -3.12
CA VAL A 48 -9.52 -41.49 -2.72
C VAL A 48 -9.59 -40.12 -2.06
N SER A 49 -10.33 -39.20 -2.68
CA SER A 49 -10.62 -37.85 -2.17
C SER A 49 -9.42 -36.99 -1.77
N MET A 50 -8.41 -36.84 -2.65
CA MET A 50 -7.50 -35.71 -2.49
C MET A 50 -8.15 -34.48 -3.12
N GLU A 51 -8.49 -33.50 -2.29
CA GLU A 51 -8.75 -32.15 -2.75
C GLU A 51 -7.43 -31.58 -3.27
N TYR A 52 -7.46 -31.05 -4.49
CA TYR A 52 -6.34 -30.34 -5.07
C TYR A 52 -6.67 -28.86 -5.06
N THR A 53 -5.64 -28.04 -4.84
CA THR A 53 -5.72 -26.61 -5.08
C THR A 53 -4.67 -26.21 -6.09
N VAL A 54 -4.99 -25.20 -6.88
CA VAL A 54 -4.06 -24.59 -7.81
C VAL A 54 -3.22 -23.62 -6.98
N THR A 55 -1.92 -23.88 -6.87
CA THR A 55 -0.96 -22.94 -6.28
C THR A 55 -0.95 -21.62 -7.05
N ALA A 56 -0.41 -20.59 -6.42
CA ALA A 56 -0.07 -19.31 -7.04
C ALA A 56 0.59 -19.46 -8.43
N GLY A 57 1.56 -20.37 -8.57
CA GLY A 57 2.27 -20.66 -9.83
C GLY A 57 1.50 -21.50 -10.86
N GLY A 58 0.23 -21.80 -10.64
CA GLY A 58 -0.60 -22.61 -11.54
C GLY A 58 -0.42 -24.13 -11.41
N LEU A 59 0.40 -24.60 -10.46
CA LEU A 59 0.58 -26.04 -10.20
C LEU A 59 -0.59 -26.56 -9.38
N LEU A 60 -1.20 -27.66 -9.81
CA LEU A 60 -2.15 -28.41 -9.00
C LEU A 60 -1.40 -29.23 -7.95
N VAL A 61 -1.58 -28.88 -6.68
CA VAL A 61 -1.01 -29.62 -5.55
C VAL A 61 -2.13 -30.15 -4.66
N PRO A 62 -1.94 -31.29 -3.96
CA PRO A 62 -2.92 -31.69 -2.96
C PRO A 62 -3.04 -30.58 -1.91
N SER A 63 -4.26 -30.26 -1.47
CA SER A 63 -4.54 -29.13 -0.57
C SER A 63 -3.74 -29.19 0.72
N SER A 64 -3.32 -30.38 1.17
CA SER A 64 -2.42 -30.57 2.31
C SER A 64 -1.00 -30.02 2.11
N PHE A 65 -0.56 -29.83 0.87
CA PHE A 65 0.74 -29.26 0.50
C PHE A 65 0.67 -27.78 0.13
N ALA A 66 -0.54 -27.23 -0.01
CA ALA A 66 -0.71 -25.82 -0.28
C ALA A 66 -0.40 -25.02 0.99
N ARG A 67 0.74 -24.32 0.98
CA ARG A 67 1.05 -23.38 2.05
C ARG A 67 0.00 -22.27 2.04
N PRO A 68 -0.62 -21.93 3.19
CA PRO A 68 -1.52 -20.79 3.26
C PRO A 68 -0.75 -19.50 2.98
N ALA A 69 -1.44 -18.50 2.42
CA ALA A 69 -0.85 -17.19 2.13
C ALA A 69 -0.12 -16.62 3.35
N GLN A 70 1.06 -16.06 3.11
CA GLN A 70 1.93 -15.47 4.10
C GLN A 70 2.10 -13.99 3.83
N PRO A 71 2.43 -13.18 4.86
CA PRO A 71 2.65 -11.75 4.65
C PRO A 71 3.77 -11.45 3.64
N LEU A 72 4.85 -12.26 3.63
CA LEU A 72 5.95 -12.08 2.67
C LEU A 72 5.54 -12.38 1.23
N ASP A 73 4.46 -13.13 1.02
CA ASP A 73 3.90 -13.34 -0.31
C ASP A 73 3.28 -12.05 -0.89
N GLN A 74 3.20 -10.96 -0.13
CA GLN A 74 2.77 -9.64 -0.65
C GLN A 74 3.91 -8.80 -1.20
N VAL A 75 5.17 -9.20 -0.93
CA VAL A 75 6.34 -8.50 -1.48
C VAL A 75 6.45 -8.81 -2.96
N LYS A 76 6.61 -7.77 -3.78
CA LYS A 76 6.78 -7.92 -5.23
C LYS A 76 8.24 -8.17 -5.57
N VAL A 77 8.46 -9.19 -6.40
CA VAL A 77 9.76 -9.53 -6.96
C VAL A 77 9.82 -8.99 -8.39
N TYR A 78 10.81 -8.17 -8.68
CA TYR A 78 10.93 -7.50 -9.96
C TYR A 78 11.75 -8.36 -10.92
N LEU A 79 11.25 -8.55 -12.14
CA LEU A 79 12.05 -9.18 -13.20
C LEU A 79 13.19 -8.26 -13.59
N ILE A 80 14.43 -8.77 -13.53
CA ILE A 80 15.61 -8.02 -13.94
C ILE A 80 16.06 -8.39 -15.35
N ALA A 81 17.00 -7.62 -15.91
CA ALA A 81 17.54 -7.88 -17.24
C ALA A 81 18.13 -9.30 -17.36
N GLU A 82 18.83 -9.78 -16.34
CA GLU A 82 19.39 -11.14 -16.34
C GLU A 82 18.30 -12.21 -16.52
N ASP A 83 17.16 -12.08 -15.81
CA ASP A 83 16.02 -13.00 -15.92
C ASP A 83 15.44 -13.02 -17.34
N VAL A 84 15.38 -11.86 -18.00
CA VAL A 84 14.72 -11.71 -19.31
C VAL A 84 15.68 -12.01 -20.45
N VAL A 85 16.78 -11.26 -20.55
CA VAL A 85 17.72 -11.30 -21.67
C VAL A 85 18.93 -12.21 -21.43
N GLY A 86 19.13 -12.72 -20.21
CA GLY A 86 20.24 -13.63 -19.88
C GLY A 86 21.59 -12.94 -19.70
N ARG A 87 21.61 -11.62 -19.51
CA ARG A 87 22.80 -10.84 -19.16
C ARG A 87 22.39 -9.63 -18.32
N SER A 88 23.31 -9.17 -17.50
CA SER A 88 23.22 -7.87 -16.84
C SER A 88 23.28 -6.71 -17.85
N ILE A 89 22.58 -5.63 -17.54
CA ILE A 89 22.70 -4.33 -18.23
C ILE A 89 23.36 -3.36 -17.26
N SER A 90 24.43 -2.71 -17.70
CA SER A 90 25.16 -1.74 -16.88
C SER A 90 24.44 -0.39 -16.77
N LYS A 91 24.79 0.40 -15.74
CA LYS A 91 24.27 1.76 -15.55
C LYS A 91 24.56 2.65 -16.76
N ASP A 92 25.75 2.53 -17.34
CA ASP A 92 26.16 3.30 -18.51
C ASP A 92 25.31 2.94 -19.74
N GLU A 93 25.02 1.65 -19.96
CA GLU A 93 24.11 1.23 -21.04
C GLU A 93 22.68 1.78 -20.85
N VAL A 94 22.18 1.87 -19.61
CA VAL A 94 20.87 2.50 -19.32
C VAL A 94 20.91 3.99 -19.65
N ILE A 95 21.96 4.69 -19.23
CA ILE A 95 22.14 6.12 -19.48
C ILE A 95 22.26 6.39 -20.97
N ASP A 96 23.07 5.62 -21.70
CA ASP A 96 23.26 5.74 -23.15
C ASP A 96 21.95 5.49 -23.90
N ALA A 97 21.17 4.50 -23.48
CA ALA A 97 19.85 4.23 -24.06
C ALA A 97 18.90 5.42 -23.87
N LEU A 98 18.86 6.03 -22.69
CA LEU A 98 18.02 7.19 -22.39
C LEU A 98 18.49 8.47 -23.08
N ALA A 99 19.80 8.72 -23.16
CA ALA A 99 20.37 9.87 -23.85
C ALA A 99 20.02 9.88 -25.35
N GLY A 100 19.73 8.70 -25.91
CA GLY A 100 19.28 8.53 -27.29
C GLY A 100 17.76 8.61 -27.51
N VAL A 101 16.98 9.08 -26.54
CA VAL A 101 15.50 9.25 -26.60
C VAL A 101 15.13 10.65 -26.13
N SER A 102 14.25 11.36 -26.84
CA SER A 102 13.77 12.67 -26.38
C SER A 102 12.97 12.58 -25.09
N LEU A 103 13.07 13.61 -24.26
CA LEU A 103 12.31 13.69 -23.02
C LEU A 103 10.79 13.71 -23.28
N GLU A 104 10.39 14.39 -24.35
CA GLU A 104 9.01 14.52 -24.82
C GLU A 104 8.44 13.19 -25.36
N LEU A 105 9.28 12.20 -25.65
CA LEU A 105 8.86 10.82 -25.94
C LEU A 105 8.88 9.94 -24.68
N ALA A 106 9.95 10.05 -23.87
CA ALA A 106 10.16 9.21 -22.70
C ALA A 106 9.07 9.42 -21.62
N VAL A 107 8.80 10.68 -21.25
CA VAL A 107 7.84 10.99 -20.19
C VAL A 107 6.43 10.46 -20.54
N PRO A 108 5.89 10.72 -21.75
CA PRO A 108 4.62 10.13 -22.17
C PRO A 108 4.51 8.63 -22.11
N TRP A 109 5.56 7.94 -22.56
CA TRP A 109 5.60 6.49 -22.52
C TRP A 109 5.51 5.97 -21.07
N ILE A 110 6.28 6.57 -20.16
CA ILE A 110 6.28 6.19 -18.73
C ILE A 110 4.91 6.47 -18.09
N ALA A 111 4.38 7.68 -18.30
CA ALA A 111 3.08 8.10 -17.79
C ALA A 111 1.95 7.18 -18.26
N THR A 112 2.01 6.71 -19.50
CA THR A 112 1.01 5.78 -20.06
C THR A 112 1.00 4.45 -19.31
N TRP A 113 2.17 3.90 -19.00
CA TRP A 113 2.24 2.63 -18.25
C TRP A 113 1.85 2.79 -16.78
N LEU A 114 2.23 3.90 -16.13
CA LEU A 114 1.74 4.24 -14.79
C LEU A 114 0.21 4.39 -14.77
N ALA A 115 -0.35 5.09 -15.75
CA ALA A 115 -1.79 5.26 -15.90
C ALA A 115 -2.52 3.91 -16.08
N ARG A 116 -1.94 2.95 -16.82
CA ARG A 116 -2.50 1.60 -16.98
C ARG A 116 -2.42 0.78 -15.70
N LEU A 117 -1.31 0.85 -14.97
CA LEU A 117 -1.14 0.15 -13.69
C LEU A 117 -2.15 0.65 -12.64
N HIS A 118 -2.41 1.94 -12.63
CA HIS A 118 -3.31 2.61 -11.69
C HIS A 118 -4.70 2.88 -12.28
N ALA A 119 -5.06 2.27 -13.41
CA ALA A 119 -6.40 2.40 -13.94
C ALA A 119 -7.40 1.69 -13.00
N PRO A 120 -8.58 2.27 -12.73
CA PRO A 120 -9.55 1.65 -11.82
C PRO A 120 -9.92 0.24 -12.26
N GLY A 121 -9.69 -0.74 -11.39
CA GLY A 121 -9.97 -2.17 -11.65
C GLY A 121 -8.91 -2.88 -12.51
N ALA A 122 -7.80 -2.22 -12.84
CA ALA A 122 -6.67 -2.84 -13.51
C ALA A 122 -6.12 -4.00 -12.67
N ARG A 123 -5.73 -5.08 -13.37
CA ARG A 123 -5.00 -6.19 -12.79
C ARG A 123 -3.58 -6.13 -13.31
N GLN A 124 -2.60 -6.18 -12.39
CA GLN A 124 -1.17 -6.21 -12.72
C GLN A 124 -0.85 -7.18 -13.87
N THR A 125 -1.36 -8.42 -13.80
CA THR A 125 -1.14 -9.46 -14.82
C THR A 125 -1.66 -9.07 -16.20
N THR A 126 -2.75 -8.32 -16.28
CA THR A 126 -3.28 -7.81 -17.55
C THR A 126 -2.39 -6.72 -18.14
N VAL A 127 -1.90 -5.81 -17.29
CA VAL A 127 -1.01 -4.72 -17.71
C VAL A 127 0.34 -5.26 -18.15
N ASP A 128 0.92 -6.20 -17.41
CA ASP A 128 2.17 -6.88 -17.78
C ASP A 128 2.03 -7.64 -19.11
N ALA A 129 0.90 -8.32 -19.34
CA ALA A 129 0.63 -9.01 -20.60
C ALA A 129 0.59 -8.03 -21.78
N GLN A 130 -0.10 -6.89 -21.63
CA GLN A 130 -0.13 -5.82 -22.64
C GLN A 130 1.27 -5.24 -22.89
N TYR A 131 2.06 -5.03 -21.84
CA TYR A 131 3.43 -4.56 -21.97
C TYR A 131 4.30 -5.53 -22.78
N ILE A 132 4.18 -6.83 -22.53
CA ILE A 132 4.92 -7.83 -23.30
C ILE A 132 4.56 -7.78 -24.79
N GLU A 133 3.27 -7.65 -25.10
CA GLU A 133 2.78 -7.56 -26.47
C GLU A 133 3.24 -6.29 -27.19
N CYS A 134 3.24 -5.15 -26.50
CA CYS A 134 3.61 -3.87 -27.09
C CYS A 134 5.13 -3.64 -27.17
N GLU A 135 5.88 -4.03 -26.14
CA GLU A 135 7.22 -3.50 -25.88
C GLU A 135 8.34 -4.55 -25.89
N VAL A 136 8.05 -5.78 -25.47
CA VAL A 136 9.07 -6.84 -25.32
C VAL A 136 9.25 -7.65 -26.61
N GLY A 137 8.17 -7.82 -27.38
CA GLY A 137 8.16 -8.60 -28.62
C GLY A 137 8.23 -10.11 -28.41
N GLU A 138 8.05 -10.89 -29.48
CA GLU A 138 7.90 -12.35 -29.39
C GLU A 138 9.16 -13.08 -28.91
N ARG A 139 10.35 -12.55 -29.24
CA ARG A 139 11.64 -13.20 -28.92
C ARG A 139 11.81 -13.50 -27.43
N PHE A 140 11.42 -12.55 -26.57
CA PHE A 140 11.53 -12.69 -25.12
C PHE A 140 10.16 -12.91 -24.45
N GLY A 141 9.05 -12.55 -25.12
CA GLY A 141 7.72 -12.57 -24.54
C GLY A 141 7.30 -13.93 -23.95
N SER A 142 7.61 -15.04 -24.61
CA SER A 142 7.28 -16.38 -24.08
C SER A 142 8.03 -16.71 -22.79
N LYS A 143 9.29 -16.28 -22.66
CA LYS A 143 10.09 -16.47 -21.43
C LYS A 143 9.52 -15.62 -20.30
N VAL A 144 9.26 -14.34 -20.55
CA VAL A 144 8.69 -13.40 -19.57
C VAL A 144 7.32 -13.87 -19.08
N ARG A 145 6.42 -14.29 -19.98
CA ARG A 145 5.10 -14.84 -19.60
C ARG A 145 5.21 -16.08 -18.72
N ASN A 146 6.25 -16.91 -18.90
CA ASN A 146 6.47 -18.08 -18.06
C ASN A 146 6.94 -17.68 -16.65
N LEU A 147 7.80 -16.65 -16.54
CA LEU A 147 8.25 -16.13 -15.24
C LEU A 147 7.10 -15.45 -14.46
N LEU A 148 6.23 -14.72 -15.16
CA LEU A 148 5.03 -14.09 -14.58
C LEU A 148 3.90 -15.08 -14.20
N ARG A 149 4.14 -16.40 -14.30
CA ARG A 149 3.20 -17.38 -13.73
C ARG A 149 3.21 -17.33 -12.21
N ASP A 150 4.30 -16.88 -11.61
CA ASP A 150 4.32 -16.52 -10.19
C ASP A 150 3.60 -15.17 -10.01
N PRO A 151 2.51 -15.09 -9.21
CA PRO A 151 1.74 -13.87 -9.01
C PRO A 151 2.48 -12.76 -8.24
N ASN A 152 3.63 -13.08 -7.65
CA ASN A 152 4.48 -12.13 -6.94
C ASN A 152 5.60 -11.57 -7.80
N THR A 153 5.89 -12.24 -8.91
CA THR A 153 6.81 -11.76 -9.94
C THR A 153 6.08 -10.76 -10.83
N VAL A 154 6.67 -9.58 -11.00
CA VAL A 154 6.10 -8.48 -11.78
C VAL A 154 7.13 -7.92 -12.74
N LEU A 155 6.65 -7.50 -13.91
CA LEU A 155 7.50 -6.89 -14.94
C LEU A 155 7.48 -5.37 -14.83
N LEU A 156 6.30 -4.79 -14.68
CA LEU A 156 6.12 -3.36 -14.47
C LEU A 156 5.77 -3.07 -13.02
N THR A 157 6.43 -2.07 -12.42
CA THR A 157 6.02 -1.54 -11.12
C THR A 157 5.97 -0.02 -11.14
N PRO A 158 5.11 0.60 -10.33
CA PRO A 158 5.10 2.05 -10.20
C PRO A 158 6.47 2.60 -9.80
N GLN A 159 7.20 1.83 -8.98
CA GLN A 159 8.51 2.19 -8.48
C GLN A 159 9.57 2.23 -9.58
N SER A 160 9.66 1.19 -10.42
CA SER A 160 10.66 1.15 -11.51
C SER A 160 10.37 2.22 -12.57
N LEU A 161 9.10 2.44 -12.90
CA LEU A 161 8.67 3.51 -13.81
C LEU A 161 8.97 4.90 -13.25
N THR A 162 8.75 5.12 -11.95
CA THR A 162 9.08 6.40 -11.30
C THR A 162 10.59 6.66 -11.31
N CYS A 163 11.41 5.62 -11.06
CA CYS A 163 12.87 5.76 -11.17
C CYS A 163 13.30 6.06 -12.60
N LEU A 164 12.68 5.40 -13.59
CA LEU A 164 12.95 5.68 -15.00
C LEU A 164 12.60 7.11 -15.37
N LEU A 165 11.51 7.65 -14.81
CA LEU A 165 11.11 9.05 -15.03
C LEU A 165 12.14 10.02 -14.48
N LYS A 166 12.67 9.77 -13.28
CA LYS A 166 13.74 10.59 -12.71
C LYS A 166 14.97 10.60 -13.62
N LEU A 167 15.40 9.44 -14.09
CA LEU A 167 16.54 9.36 -15.01
C LEU A 167 16.25 10.03 -16.35
N ALA A 168 15.04 9.87 -16.89
CA ALA A 168 14.64 10.54 -18.12
C ALA A 168 14.75 12.06 -17.97
N LEU A 169 14.24 12.64 -16.88
CA LEU A 169 14.34 14.07 -16.60
C LEU A 169 15.78 14.58 -16.48
N LEU A 170 16.71 13.72 -16.07
CA LEU A 170 18.12 14.09 -15.88
C LEU A 170 18.99 13.85 -17.11
N VAL A 171 18.62 12.91 -17.98
CA VAL A 171 19.50 12.37 -19.04
C VAL A 171 18.92 12.54 -20.45
N CYS A 172 17.60 12.44 -20.63
CA CYS A 172 17.00 12.57 -21.95
C CYS A 172 17.11 14.03 -22.45
N PRO A 173 17.57 14.27 -23.68
CA PRO A 173 17.56 15.61 -24.25
C PRO A 173 16.13 16.11 -24.46
N SER A 174 15.87 17.38 -24.15
CA SER A 174 14.66 18.06 -24.64
C SER A 174 14.86 18.45 -26.11
N GLN A 175 13.98 17.97 -26.98
CA GLN A 175 14.05 18.22 -28.42
C GLN A 175 12.77 18.89 -28.96
N GLY A 176 11.83 19.24 -28.09
CA GLY A 176 10.50 19.69 -28.48
C GLY A 176 9.55 18.52 -28.76
N PRO A 177 8.35 18.78 -29.30
CA PRO A 177 7.36 17.74 -29.57
C PRO A 177 7.94 16.64 -30.45
N PRO A 178 7.73 15.35 -30.13
CA PRO A 178 8.33 14.27 -30.89
C PRO A 178 7.79 14.29 -32.31
N GLU A 179 8.67 14.01 -33.28
CA GLU A 179 8.23 13.87 -34.67
C GLU A 179 7.31 12.65 -34.81
N PRO A 180 6.31 12.64 -35.72
CA PRO A 180 5.40 11.50 -35.89
C PRO A 180 6.09 10.15 -36.20
N GLN A 181 7.33 10.20 -36.69
CA GLN A 181 8.15 9.03 -37.00
C GLN A 181 9.13 8.67 -35.88
N GLU A 182 9.29 9.54 -34.88
CA GLU A 182 10.18 9.31 -33.76
C GLU A 182 9.68 8.10 -32.97
N ARG A 183 10.58 7.14 -32.77
CA ARG A 183 10.33 5.92 -32.00
C ARG A 183 11.48 5.73 -31.04
N HIS A 184 11.19 5.17 -29.89
CA HIS A 184 12.22 4.83 -28.92
C HIS A 184 13.01 3.57 -29.32
N GLU A 185 12.62 2.85 -30.38
CA GLU A 185 13.33 1.67 -30.91
C GLU A 185 13.68 0.61 -29.85
N GLY A 186 12.80 0.44 -28.85
CA GLY A 186 13.04 -0.49 -27.73
C GLY A 186 14.02 0.00 -26.65
N LYS A 187 14.58 1.21 -26.75
CA LYS A 187 15.49 1.80 -25.76
C LYS A 187 14.82 2.01 -24.39
N LEU A 188 13.57 2.45 -24.35
CA LEU A 188 12.84 2.65 -23.09
C LEU A 188 12.56 1.33 -22.35
N PRO A 189 12.05 0.26 -22.99
CA PRO A 189 11.98 -1.06 -22.37
C PRO A 189 13.33 -1.61 -21.92
N PHE A 190 14.39 -1.41 -22.72
CA PHE A 190 15.75 -1.82 -22.36
C PHE A 190 16.26 -1.09 -21.11
N ALA A 191 16.09 0.23 -21.07
CA ALA A 191 16.47 1.06 -19.92
C ALA A 191 15.69 0.68 -18.65
N LEU A 192 14.39 0.39 -18.76
CA LEU A 192 13.58 -0.06 -17.64
C LEU A 192 14.10 -1.39 -17.07
N MET A 193 14.40 -2.37 -17.93
CA MET A 193 14.92 -3.67 -17.49
C MET A 193 16.29 -3.56 -16.82
N GLY A 194 17.20 -2.76 -17.37
CA GLY A 194 18.51 -2.52 -16.76
C GLY A 194 18.42 -1.73 -15.45
N LEU A 195 17.48 -0.79 -15.35
CA LEU A 195 17.25 -0.04 -14.11
C LEU A 195 16.82 -0.93 -12.95
N MET A 196 15.95 -1.91 -13.19
CA MET A 196 15.46 -2.82 -12.15
C MET A 196 16.58 -3.63 -11.51
N GLU A 197 17.60 -4.01 -12.29
CA GLU A 197 18.80 -4.69 -11.78
C GLU A 197 19.57 -3.83 -10.78
N HIS A 198 19.63 -2.52 -11.02
CA HIS A 198 20.32 -1.59 -10.13
C HIS A 198 19.50 -1.15 -8.93
N LEU A 199 18.16 -1.17 -9.01
CA LEU A 199 17.30 -0.99 -7.84
C LEU A 199 17.51 -2.14 -6.83
N ALA A 200 17.74 -3.37 -7.32
CA ALA A 200 18.06 -4.52 -6.49
C ALA A 200 19.51 -4.53 -5.96
N SER A 201 20.45 -3.81 -6.59
CA SER A 201 21.88 -3.92 -6.31
C SER A 201 22.31 -3.54 -4.88
N GLY A 202 21.52 -2.74 -4.15
CA GLY A 202 21.75 -2.49 -2.72
C GLY A 202 21.57 -3.74 -1.84
N LEU A 203 20.90 -4.78 -2.36
CA LEU A 203 20.77 -6.09 -1.71
C LEU A 203 21.98 -7.00 -1.97
N ASN A 204 22.78 -6.76 -3.01
CA ASN A 204 23.99 -7.56 -3.27
C ASN A 204 25.07 -7.29 -2.22
N GLU A 205 25.04 -6.12 -1.57
CA GLU A 205 25.88 -5.83 -0.40
C GLU A 205 25.47 -6.61 0.87
N LEU A 206 24.32 -7.32 0.85
CA LEU A 206 23.86 -8.17 1.95
C LEU A 206 24.41 -9.60 1.92
N GLU A 207 25.04 -10.03 0.82
CA GLU A 207 25.65 -11.38 0.74
C GLU A 207 26.78 -11.56 1.77
N ASP A 208 27.37 -10.46 2.26
CA ASP A 208 28.45 -10.44 3.25
C ASP A 208 27.97 -10.20 4.71
N VAL A 209 26.66 -10.07 4.97
CA VAL A 209 26.15 -9.75 6.32
C VAL A 209 25.63 -11.01 7.02
N GLU A 210 26.42 -11.55 7.96
CA GLU A 210 26.11 -12.77 8.73
C GLU A 210 24.86 -12.65 9.64
N ASP A 211 24.37 -11.44 9.93
CA ASP A 211 23.19 -11.20 10.77
C ASP A 211 21.96 -10.78 9.95
N THR A 212 21.17 -11.77 9.51
CA THR A 212 19.86 -11.58 8.86
C THR A 212 18.70 -11.41 9.84
N VAL A 213 18.97 -11.41 11.15
CA VAL A 213 17.93 -11.25 12.18
C VAL A 213 17.63 -9.77 12.41
N ILE A 214 16.46 -9.34 11.96
CA ILE A 214 15.97 -7.98 12.12
C ILE A 214 15.39 -7.82 13.54
N SER A 215 16.11 -7.12 14.42
CA SER A 215 15.66 -6.80 15.79
C SER A 215 16.14 -5.41 16.21
N GLY A 216 15.29 -4.64 16.89
CA GLY A 216 15.54 -3.27 17.34
C GLY A 216 15.67 -2.21 16.22
N VAL A 217 16.30 -2.55 15.10
CA VAL A 217 16.48 -1.72 13.90
C VAL A 217 16.16 -2.53 12.63
N PRO A 218 15.60 -1.92 11.57
CA PRO A 218 15.24 -2.65 10.36
C PRO A 218 16.45 -3.22 9.58
N GLY A 219 17.54 -2.47 9.49
CA GLY A 219 18.67 -2.82 8.62
C GLY A 219 18.33 -2.67 7.12
N PRO A 220 19.27 -2.92 6.20
CA PRO A 220 19.05 -2.64 4.77
C PRO A 220 17.90 -3.47 4.17
N LEU A 221 17.82 -4.77 4.44
CA LEU A 221 16.73 -5.63 3.98
C LEU A 221 15.37 -5.23 4.56
N GLY A 222 15.35 -4.88 5.85
CA GLY A 222 14.13 -4.43 6.52
C GLY A 222 13.62 -3.12 5.93
N ARG A 223 14.51 -2.16 5.68
CA ARG A 223 14.18 -0.89 5.02
C ARG A 223 13.66 -1.10 3.59
N GLU A 224 14.30 -1.98 2.81
CA GLU A 224 13.86 -2.28 1.45
C GLU A 224 12.49 -2.96 1.44
N THR A 225 12.24 -3.89 2.36
CA THR A 225 10.93 -4.55 2.48
C THR A 225 9.83 -3.56 2.86
N ILE A 226 10.08 -2.70 3.84
CA ILE A 226 9.16 -1.64 4.27
C ILE A 226 8.86 -0.70 3.09
N ALA A 227 9.89 -0.26 2.38
CA ALA A 227 9.75 0.63 1.23
C ALA A 227 9.00 -0.04 0.07
N ASN A 228 9.28 -1.31 -0.21
CA ASN A 228 8.58 -2.11 -1.22
C ASN A 228 7.08 -2.21 -0.95
N GLN A 229 6.69 -2.50 0.29
CA GLN A 229 5.28 -2.58 0.62
C GLN A 229 4.58 -1.21 0.55
N LEU A 230 5.23 -0.14 1.02
CA LEU A 230 4.71 1.23 0.93
C LEU A 230 4.60 1.74 -0.52
N GLY A 231 5.55 1.37 -1.37
CA GLY A 231 5.58 1.76 -2.79
C GLY A 231 4.56 1.00 -3.62
N ASN A 232 4.34 -0.28 -3.32
CA ASN A 232 3.43 -1.17 -4.04
C ASN A 232 2.05 -1.29 -3.39
N SER A 233 1.78 -0.58 -2.28
CA SER A 233 0.47 -0.59 -1.62
C SER A 233 -0.62 -0.12 -2.60
N HIS A 234 -1.62 -0.96 -2.84
CA HIS A 234 -2.82 -0.53 -3.57
C HIS A 234 -3.52 0.59 -2.79
N ARG A 235 -4.05 1.58 -3.50
CA ARG A 235 -4.76 2.72 -2.92
C ARG A 235 -6.16 2.78 -3.51
N GLN A 236 -7.19 2.74 -2.68
CA GLN A 236 -8.55 2.90 -3.18
C GLN A 236 -8.90 4.39 -3.33
N GLU A 237 -9.02 4.84 -4.58
CA GLU A 237 -9.28 6.25 -4.92
C GLU A 237 -10.61 6.72 -4.34
N ALA A 238 -11.64 5.86 -4.42
CA ALA A 238 -12.97 6.19 -3.93
C ALA A 238 -13.01 6.46 -2.42
N GLY A 239 -12.25 5.71 -1.63
CA GLY A 239 -12.11 5.92 -0.18
C GLY A 239 -11.45 7.27 0.11
N ARG A 240 -10.38 7.63 -0.61
CA ARG A 240 -9.69 8.93 -0.46
C ARG A 240 -10.59 10.10 -0.78
N TRP A 241 -11.32 10.03 -1.89
CA TRP A 241 -12.27 11.09 -2.26
C TRP A 241 -13.44 11.20 -1.27
N ALA A 242 -13.97 10.07 -0.81
CA ALA A 242 -15.03 10.08 0.20
C ALA A 242 -14.54 10.69 1.52
N ALA A 243 -13.34 10.32 1.98
CA ALA A 243 -12.71 10.89 3.17
C ALA A 243 -12.45 12.39 2.99
N PHE A 244 -11.95 12.82 1.83
CA PHE A 244 -11.76 14.23 1.50
C PHE A 244 -13.07 15.01 1.60
N VAL A 245 -14.12 14.59 0.87
CA VAL A 245 -15.42 15.26 0.89
C VAL A 245 -15.97 15.33 2.31
N ARG A 246 -15.90 14.21 3.06
CA ARG A 246 -16.40 14.17 4.43
C ARG A 246 -15.61 15.10 5.35
N CYS A 247 -14.29 15.07 5.30
CA CYS A 247 -13.43 15.74 6.27
C CYS A 247 -13.12 17.21 5.94
N TRP A 248 -13.11 17.58 4.65
CA TRP A 248 -12.83 18.95 4.25
C TRP A 248 -14.11 19.78 4.07
N ARG A 249 -15.23 19.15 3.69
CA ARG A 249 -16.46 19.87 3.33
C ARG A 249 -17.57 19.68 4.35
N GLU A 250 -17.97 18.43 4.60
CA GLU A 250 -19.20 18.13 5.34
C GLU A 250 -19.01 18.30 6.86
N LEU A 251 -18.03 17.62 7.45
CA LEU A 251 -17.79 17.65 8.90
C LEU A 251 -17.47 19.05 9.43
N PRO A 252 -16.64 19.88 8.78
CA PRO A 252 -16.42 21.25 9.23
C PRO A 252 -17.69 22.10 9.28
N GLN A 253 -18.66 21.84 8.40
CA GLN A 253 -19.96 22.54 8.38
C GLN A 253 -20.90 22.01 9.47
N GLU A 254 -20.97 20.69 9.64
CA GLU A 254 -21.80 20.05 10.68
C GLU A 254 -21.31 20.40 12.10
N LEU A 255 -19.99 20.52 12.27
CA LEU A 255 -19.34 20.91 13.51
C LEU A 255 -19.12 22.43 13.60
N ALA A 256 -19.85 23.23 12.83
CA ALA A 256 -19.76 24.68 12.88
C ALA A 256 -19.99 25.20 14.31
N GLY A 257 -18.98 25.89 14.85
CA GLY A 257 -18.99 26.39 16.22
C GLY A 257 -18.23 25.53 17.24
N HIS A 258 -17.80 24.31 16.87
CA HIS A 258 -16.90 23.53 17.73
C HIS A 258 -15.52 24.22 17.82
N PRO A 259 -14.95 24.42 19.03
CA PRO A 259 -13.75 25.25 19.22
C PRO A 259 -12.49 24.72 18.53
N ARG A 260 -12.44 23.39 18.27
CA ARG A 260 -11.32 22.75 17.55
C ARG A 260 -11.49 22.79 16.02
N VAL A 261 -12.65 23.18 15.49
CA VAL A 261 -12.96 23.10 14.05
C VAL A 261 -12.89 24.49 13.40
N ILE A 262 -12.37 24.52 12.18
CA ILE A 262 -12.40 25.69 11.29
C ILE A 262 -12.89 25.25 9.91
N ASN A 263 -13.33 26.21 9.10
CA ASN A 263 -13.56 25.94 7.68
C ASN A 263 -12.20 25.73 6.98
N LEU A 264 -11.90 24.49 6.63
CA LEU A 264 -10.63 24.11 6.00
C LEU A 264 -10.52 24.62 4.56
N GLU A 265 -11.63 24.70 3.82
CA GLU A 265 -11.64 25.25 2.45
C GLU A 265 -11.28 26.74 2.45
N GLN A 266 -11.86 27.53 3.36
CA GLN A 266 -11.54 28.94 3.52
C GLN A 266 -10.10 29.14 4.01
N ALA A 267 -9.62 28.28 4.92
CA ALA A 267 -8.24 28.33 5.37
C ALA A 267 -7.25 28.02 4.23
N TYR A 268 -7.60 27.08 3.36
CA TYR A 268 -6.86 26.78 2.14
C TYR A 268 -6.81 27.98 1.19
N GLU A 269 -7.96 28.53 0.81
CA GLU A 269 -8.04 29.68 -0.09
C GLU A 269 -7.31 30.91 0.47
N ALA A 270 -7.44 31.20 1.77
CA ALA A 270 -6.71 32.29 2.41
C ALA A 270 -5.19 32.08 2.39
N ALA A 271 -4.72 30.83 2.43
CA ALA A 271 -3.31 30.49 2.37
C ALA A 271 -2.77 30.57 0.93
N THR A 272 -3.41 29.90 -0.01
CA THR A 272 -2.91 29.71 -1.38
C THR A 272 -3.35 30.79 -2.36
N GLY A 273 -4.45 31.50 -2.07
CA GLY A 273 -5.12 32.41 -3.00
C GLY A 273 -5.93 31.70 -4.09
N VAL A 274 -6.09 30.38 -3.99
CA VAL A 274 -6.82 29.54 -4.96
C VAL A 274 -7.95 28.82 -4.23
N PRO A 275 -9.21 28.90 -4.70
CA PRO A 275 -10.30 28.11 -4.15
C PRO A 275 -9.98 26.62 -4.20
N LEU A 276 -10.29 25.87 -3.15
CA LEU A 276 -10.03 24.42 -3.12
C LEU A 276 -10.76 23.69 -4.26
N ASP A 277 -11.96 24.16 -4.62
CA ASP A 277 -12.75 23.64 -5.74
C ASP A 277 -12.04 23.78 -7.08
N ASP A 278 -11.24 24.83 -7.27
CA ASP A 278 -10.48 25.02 -8.51
C ASP A 278 -9.41 23.93 -8.64
N LEU A 279 -8.66 23.67 -7.55
CA LEU A 279 -7.66 22.60 -7.49
C LEU A 279 -8.31 21.23 -7.75
N VAL A 280 -9.40 20.93 -7.04
CA VAL A 280 -10.11 19.66 -7.16
C VAL A 280 -10.63 19.48 -8.59
N THR A 281 -11.16 20.53 -9.22
CA THR A 281 -11.71 20.47 -10.58
C THR A 281 -10.63 20.16 -11.61
N VAL A 282 -9.48 20.85 -11.58
CA VAL A 282 -8.40 20.57 -12.54
C VAL A 282 -7.81 19.18 -12.30
N CYS A 283 -7.61 18.77 -11.05
CA CYS A 283 -7.10 17.43 -10.73
C CYS A 283 -8.08 16.32 -11.14
N ALA A 284 -9.38 16.51 -10.92
CA ALA A 284 -10.42 15.57 -11.32
C ALA A 284 -10.45 15.34 -12.84
N ALA A 285 -10.41 16.42 -13.61
CA ALA A 285 -10.43 16.36 -15.08
C ALA A 285 -9.19 15.64 -15.63
N MET A 286 -8.00 16.06 -15.17
CA MET A 286 -6.73 15.43 -15.57
C MET A 286 -6.67 13.95 -15.14
N TRP A 287 -7.12 13.62 -13.93
CA TRP A 287 -7.20 12.24 -13.46
C TRP A 287 -8.14 11.41 -14.33
N ALA A 288 -9.31 11.94 -14.71
CA ALA A 288 -10.26 11.20 -15.55
C ALA A 288 -9.66 10.87 -16.93
N THR A 289 -8.88 11.78 -17.52
CA THR A 289 -8.19 11.52 -18.79
C THR A 289 -7.07 10.48 -18.61
N ALA A 290 -6.24 10.63 -17.58
CA ALA A 290 -5.17 9.68 -17.26
C ALA A 290 -5.72 8.27 -16.97
N ALA A 291 -6.75 8.14 -16.13
CA ALA A 291 -7.39 6.87 -15.79
C ALA A 291 -8.03 6.17 -17.00
N ASN A 292 -8.38 6.91 -18.05
CA ASN A 292 -8.83 6.38 -19.34
C ASN A 292 -7.67 6.04 -20.30
N GLY A 293 -6.43 5.98 -19.80
CA GLY A 293 -5.24 5.60 -20.57
C GLY A 293 -4.66 6.72 -21.43
N THR A 294 -5.09 7.98 -21.24
CA THR A 294 -4.57 9.15 -21.96
C THR A 294 -4.04 10.19 -20.96
N PRO A 295 -2.81 10.03 -20.44
CA PRO A 295 -2.24 10.97 -19.47
C PRO A 295 -1.81 12.32 -20.09
N HIS A 296 -2.00 12.52 -21.40
CA HIS A 296 -1.61 13.71 -22.14
C HIS A 296 -2.80 14.58 -22.51
N MET A 297 -2.65 15.88 -22.32
CA MET A 297 -3.68 16.86 -22.64
C MET A 297 -3.11 17.99 -23.51
N GLY A 298 -3.95 18.46 -24.43
CA GLY A 298 -3.67 19.63 -25.26
C GLY A 298 -3.64 20.93 -24.44
N PRO A 299 -3.01 21.99 -24.97
CA PRO A 299 -3.02 23.32 -24.34
C PRO A 299 -4.44 23.85 -24.11
N ASP A 300 -5.35 23.52 -25.01
CA ASP A 300 -6.75 24.02 -25.03
C ASP A 300 -7.70 23.10 -24.23
N TYR A 301 -7.18 22.09 -23.53
CA TYR A 301 -8.01 21.08 -22.84
C TYR A 301 -9.01 21.69 -21.84
N PHE A 302 -8.61 22.79 -21.19
CA PHE A 302 -9.42 23.47 -20.18
C PHE A 302 -10.26 24.65 -20.72
N ASP A 303 -10.27 24.91 -22.02
CA ASP A 303 -11.03 26.02 -22.61
C ASP A 303 -12.53 25.90 -22.32
N GLY A 304 -13.03 24.67 -22.16
CA GLY A 304 -14.42 24.37 -21.81
C GLY A 304 -14.83 24.81 -20.39
N LEU A 305 -13.90 25.16 -19.50
CA LEU A 305 -14.24 25.62 -18.15
C LEU A 305 -14.73 27.07 -18.10
N ALA A 306 -14.56 27.85 -19.18
CA ALA A 306 -14.82 29.31 -19.23
C ALA A 306 -14.21 30.10 -18.07
N TRP A 307 -13.10 29.61 -17.50
CA TRP A 307 -12.35 30.32 -16.49
C TRP A 307 -11.50 31.44 -17.11
N THR A 308 -11.26 32.50 -16.35
CA THR A 308 -10.25 33.48 -16.78
C THR A 308 -8.88 32.81 -16.86
N PRO A 309 -8.00 33.21 -17.80
CA PRO A 309 -6.65 32.64 -17.88
C PRO A 309 -5.91 32.70 -16.55
N ARG A 310 -6.05 33.81 -15.82
CA ARG A 310 -5.43 33.99 -14.49
C ARG A 310 -5.89 32.94 -13.46
N ARG A 311 -7.19 32.63 -13.40
CA ARG A 311 -7.74 31.63 -12.48
C ARG A 311 -7.20 30.24 -12.79
N LEU A 312 -7.24 29.85 -14.08
CA LEU A 312 -6.72 28.56 -14.53
C LEU A 312 -5.22 28.42 -14.25
N HIS A 313 -4.42 29.44 -14.56
CA HIS A 313 -2.98 29.42 -14.29
C HIS A 313 -2.70 29.26 -12.79
N ALA A 314 -3.38 30.02 -11.93
CA ALA A 314 -3.19 29.92 -10.49
C ALA A 314 -3.48 28.51 -9.94
N ALA A 315 -4.51 27.82 -10.47
CA ALA A 315 -4.81 26.45 -10.09
C ALA A 315 -3.78 25.44 -10.64
N LEU A 316 -3.37 25.59 -11.90
CA LEU A 316 -2.38 24.72 -12.54
C LEU A 316 -0.99 24.86 -11.91
N ASP A 317 -0.58 26.06 -11.51
CA ASP A 317 0.73 26.32 -10.89
C ASP A 317 0.90 25.60 -9.53
N LEU A 318 -0.20 25.17 -8.90
CA LEU A 318 -0.15 24.39 -7.66
C LEU A 318 0.19 22.90 -7.87
N VAL A 319 0.00 22.38 -9.08
CA VAL A 319 0.11 20.94 -9.38
C VAL A 319 1.03 20.63 -10.54
N THR A 320 1.47 21.66 -11.26
CA THR A 320 2.33 21.51 -12.43
C THR A 320 3.74 22.04 -12.16
N ALA A 321 4.72 21.48 -12.86
CA ALA A 321 6.08 22.01 -12.95
C ALA A 321 6.60 21.87 -14.39
N ALA A 322 7.51 22.76 -14.79
CA ALA A 322 8.25 22.58 -16.04
C ALA A 322 9.27 21.42 -15.88
N PRO A 323 9.69 20.77 -16.98
CA PRO A 323 10.66 19.68 -16.91
C PRO A 323 11.95 20.04 -16.16
N ASP A 324 12.51 21.23 -16.40
CA ASP A 324 13.74 21.70 -15.75
C ASP A 324 13.57 21.93 -14.25
N ASP A 325 12.40 22.45 -13.83
CA ASP A 325 12.08 22.64 -12.42
C ASP A 325 11.95 21.29 -11.72
N LEU A 326 11.27 20.35 -12.37
CA LEU A 326 11.07 19.01 -11.83
C LEU A 326 12.37 18.21 -11.78
N ALA A 327 13.27 18.38 -12.76
CA ALA A 327 14.61 17.79 -12.74
C ALA A 327 15.44 18.29 -11.54
N ARG A 328 15.35 19.59 -11.21
CA ARG A 328 15.98 20.16 -10.01
C ARG A 328 15.37 19.59 -8.73
N ASP A 329 14.04 19.54 -8.65
CA ASP A 329 13.35 18.95 -7.50
C ASP A 329 13.71 17.46 -7.32
N VAL A 330 13.86 16.72 -8.42
CA VAL A 330 14.31 15.31 -8.41
C VAL A 330 15.75 15.21 -7.89
N TYR A 331 16.65 16.10 -8.33
CA TYR A 331 18.03 16.12 -7.85
C TYR A 331 18.10 16.38 -6.33
N ASP A 332 17.40 17.39 -5.85
CA ASP A 332 17.34 17.74 -4.41
C ASP A 332 16.73 16.59 -3.58
N ASP A 333 15.71 15.93 -4.12
CA ASP A 333 15.07 14.78 -3.50
C ASP A 333 16.00 13.56 -3.43
N MET A 334 16.79 13.32 -4.49
CA MET A 334 17.80 12.26 -4.52
C MET A 334 18.89 12.47 -3.47
N GLU A 335 19.39 13.70 -3.30
CA GLU A 335 20.39 14.01 -2.27
C GLU A 335 19.85 13.80 -0.85
N THR A 336 18.57 14.11 -0.63
CA THR A 336 17.97 14.10 0.72
C THR A 336 17.39 12.74 1.11
N HIS A 337 16.79 12.03 0.15
CA HIS A 337 15.97 10.84 0.38
C HIS A 337 16.39 9.64 -0.46
N GLY A 338 17.43 9.75 -1.29
CA GLY A 338 17.89 8.66 -2.15
C GLY A 338 17.09 8.52 -3.45
N PHE A 339 17.67 7.77 -4.39
CA PHE A 339 17.17 7.69 -5.77
C PHE A 339 15.98 6.76 -5.95
N ALA A 340 15.96 5.60 -5.30
CA ALA A 340 14.93 4.60 -5.53
C ALA A 340 13.56 5.13 -5.06
N TRP A 341 13.29 5.04 -3.77
CA TRP A 341 11.92 5.05 -3.25
C TRP A 341 11.28 6.42 -3.05
N SER A 342 12.04 7.52 -3.08
CA SER A 342 11.42 8.84 -2.90
C SER A 342 10.53 9.20 -4.09
N ARG A 343 9.39 9.85 -3.85
CA ARG A 343 8.49 10.34 -4.92
C ARG A 343 8.10 11.80 -4.69
N ARG A 344 8.83 12.49 -3.82
CA ARG A 344 8.40 13.76 -3.25
C ARG A 344 8.24 14.85 -4.31
N ALA A 345 9.15 14.90 -5.29
CA ALA A 345 9.07 15.84 -6.41
C ALA A 345 7.73 15.67 -7.17
N PHE A 346 7.35 14.43 -7.46
CA PHE A 346 6.11 14.11 -8.19
C PHE A 346 4.86 14.18 -7.32
N GLU A 347 4.96 13.98 -6.01
CA GLU A 347 3.85 14.23 -5.09
C GLU A 347 3.51 15.72 -4.99
N HIS A 348 4.53 16.59 -5.07
CA HIS A 348 4.36 18.04 -5.08
C HIS A 348 3.81 18.54 -6.43
N HIS A 349 4.40 18.06 -7.52
CA HIS A 349 4.04 18.41 -8.89
C HIS A 349 3.74 17.14 -9.72
N PRO A 350 2.53 16.56 -9.59
CA PRO A 350 2.16 15.33 -10.31
C PRO A 350 1.94 15.51 -11.81
N VAL A 351 2.09 16.73 -12.33
CA VAL A 351 1.85 17.07 -13.74
C VAL A 351 3.04 17.83 -14.29
N ILE A 352 3.52 17.41 -15.46
CA ILE A 352 4.53 18.17 -16.22
C ILE A 352 3.82 19.13 -17.15
N ARG A 353 4.19 20.41 -17.08
CA ARG A 353 3.74 21.46 -18.00
C ARG A 353 4.83 21.74 -19.02
N TRP A 354 4.55 21.41 -20.27
CA TRP A 354 5.50 21.60 -21.37
C TRP A 354 5.53 23.06 -21.84
N PRO A 355 6.64 23.52 -22.42
CA PRO A 355 6.73 24.87 -23.02
C PRO A 355 5.66 25.15 -24.09
N SER A 356 5.20 24.09 -24.76
CA SER A 356 4.12 24.12 -25.76
C SER A 356 2.72 24.30 -25.15
N GLY A 357 2.59 24.30 -23.83
CA GLY A 357 1.32 24.40 -23.11
C GLY A 357 0.62 23.05 -22.89
N HIS A 358 1.12 21.97 -23.47
CA HIS A 358 0.65 20.61 -23.19
C HIS A 358 0.88 20.23 -21.72
N LEU A 359 0.06 19.30 -21.22
CA LEU A 359 0.16 18.76 -19.87
C LEU A 359 0.31 17.24 -19.90
N THR A 360 1.19 16.70 -19.07
CA THR A 360 1.33 15.26 -18.85
C THR A 360 1.13 14.92 -17.38
N VAL A 361 0.12 14.12 -17.05
CA VAL A 361 -0.03 13.53 -15.71
C VAL A 361 1.00 12.42 -15.56
N VAL A 362 1.92 12.57 -14.60
CA VAL A 362 2.96 11.58 -14.32
C VAL A 362 2.37 10.29 -13.76
N ASP A 363 1.57 10.43 -12.71
CA ASP A 363 0.92 9.31 -12.02
C ASP A 363 -0.48 9.77 -11.55
N PRO A 364 -1.57 9.11 -12.00
CA PRO A 364 -2.93 9.48 -11.58
C PRO A 364 -3.16 9.34 -10.07
N HIS A 365 -2.47 8.42 -9.37
CA HIS A 365 -2.60 8.30 -7.91
C HIS A 365 -2.00 9.51 -7.19
N LEU A 366 -0.83 9.99 -7.62
CA LEU A 366 -0.22 11.19 -7.04
C LEU A 366 -1.09 12.42 -7.27
N LEU A 367 -1.78 12.48 -8.41
CA LEU A 367 -2.71 13.55 -8.71
C LEU A 367 -3.95 13.55 -7.80
N ILE A 368 -4.50 12.39 -7.49
CA ILE A 368 -5.58 12.28 -6.48
C ILE A 368 -5.06 12.75 -5.13
N ASP A 369 -3.87 12.32 -4.73
CA ASP A 369 -3.30 12.64 -3.42
C ASP A 369 -3.01 14.12 -3.25
N ARG A 370 -2.63 14.77 -4.35
CA ARG A 370 -2.41 16.21 -4.41
C ARG A 370 -3.67 17.02 -4.09
N ALA A 371 -4.85 16.52 -4.45
CA ALA A 371 -6.13 17.20 -4.26
C ALA A 371 -6.94 16.69 -3.05
N ALA A 372 -6.98 15.38 -2.84
CA ALA A 372 -7.82 14.70 -1.85
C ALA A 372 -7.03 14.13 -0.65
N GLY A 373 -5.70 14.10 -0.74
CA GLY A 373 -4.84 13.62 0.33
C GLY A 373 -4.50 14.70 1.36
N VAL A 374 -3.31 14.60 1.97
CA VAL A 374 -2.81 15.55 2.97
C VAL A 374 -2.22 16.82 2.35
N TRP A 375 -2.00 16.85 1.03
CA TRP A 375 -1.33 17.94 0.34
C TRP A 375 -1.98 19.32 0.48
N PRO A 376 -3.32 19.46 0.42
CA PRO A 376 -3.94 20.76 0.70
C PRO A 376 -3.62 21.31 2.10
N LEU A 377 -3.48 20.43 3.10
CA LEU A 377 -3.01 20.84 4.43
C LEU A 377 -1.52 21.23 4.42
N LEU A 378 -0.69 20.52 3.65
CA LEU A 378 0.72 20.87 3.47
C LEU A 378 0.90 22.22 2.76
N ASP A 379 0.03 22.57 1.81
CA ASP A 379 0.02 23.89 1.16
C ASP A 379 -0.30 25.00 2.17
N ILE A 380 -1.32 24.81 3.02
CA ILE A 380 -1.62 25.74 4.13
C ILE A 380 -0.38 25.92 5.00
N ARG A 381 0.26 24.81 5.40
CA ARG A 381 1.47 24.84 6.23
C ARG A 381 2.62 25.60 5.57
N ARG A 382 2.88 25.34 4.29
CA ARG A 382 3.96 25.96 3.52
C ARG A 382 3.72 27.47 3.38
N GLU A 383 2.55 27.86 2.92
CA GLU A 383 2.27 29.27 2.60
C GLU A 383 2.09 30.14 3.85
N LEU A 384 1.37 29.66 4.86
CA LEU A 384 1.28 30.38 6.14
C LEU A 384 2.60 30.37 6.91
N GLY A 385 3.39 29.30 6.79
CA GLY A 385 4.72 29.18 7.38
C GLY A 385 5.69 30.21 6.80
N ARG A 386 5.73 30.37 5.46
CA ARG A 386 6.51 31.41 4.77
C ARG A 386 6.14 32.82 5.23
N ARG A 387 4.87 33.04 5.61
CA ARG A 387 4.34 34.31 6.14
C ARG A 387 4.50 34.45 7.67
N GLY A 388 5.12 33.49 8.35
CA GLY A 388 5.31 33.51 9.82
C GLY A 388 4.04 33.26 10.65
N ARG A 389 2.93 32.81 10.05
CA ARG A 389 1.61 32.63 10.70
C ARG A 389 1.48 31.25 11.37
N HIS A 390 2.42 30.91 12.26
CA HIS A 390 2.51 29.57 12.88
C HIS A 390 1.31 29.19 13.76
N SER A 391 0.61 30.15 14.37
CA SER A 391 -0.60 29.89 15.17
C SER A 391 -1.73 29.32 14.31
N GLU A 392 -1.90 29.83 13.10
CA GLU A 392 -2.92 29.39 12.15
C GLU A 392 -2.57 28.04 11.55
N VAL A 393 -1.29 27.79 11.28
CA VAL A 393 -0.80 26.45 10.91
C VAL A 393 -1.17 25.42 11.99
N ARG A 394 -0.91 25.72 13.26
CA ARG A 394 -1.29 24.82 14.37
C ARG A 394 -2.80 24.63 14.45
N ARG A 395 -3.59 25.69 14.24
CA ARG A 395 -5.05 25.63 14.26
C ARG A 395 -5.60 24.76 13.12
N ALA A 396 -5.07 24.89 11.90
CA ALA A 396 -5.48 24.08 10.76
C ALA A 396 -5.14 22.59 10.97
N ASN A 397 -3.93 22.29 11.46
CA ASN A 397 -3.54 20.91 11.80
C ASN A 397 -4.45 20.30 12.88
N ALA A 398 -4.71 21.04 13.97
CA ALA A 398 -5.57 20.56 15.05
C ALA A 398 -7.03 20.35 14.60
N ALA A 399 -7.52 21.20 13.69
CA ALA A 399 -8.84 21.03 13.10
C ALA A 399 -8.91 19.80 12.19
N TYR A 400 -7.92 19.60 11.33
CA TYR A 400 -7.85 18.41 10.49
C TYR A 400 -7.73 17.13 11.33
N GLU A 401 -6.86 17.10 12.34
CA GLU A 401 -6.76 15.98 13.29
C GLU A 401 -8.12 15.65 13.93
N HIS A 402 -8.82 16.66 14.44
CA HIS A 402 -10.11 16.46 15.08
C HIS A 402 -11.22 15.98 14.13
N VAL A 403 -11.21 16.45 12.89
CA VAL A 403 -12.19 16.00 11.89
C VAL A 403 -11.90 14.55 11.47
N MET A 404 -10.63 14.17 11.34
CA MET A 404 -10.25 12.76 11.08
C MET A 404 -10.61 11.84 12.26
N GLU A 405 -10.42 12.29 13.52
CA GLU A 405 -10.91 11.59 14.72
C GLU A 405 -12.43 11.36 14.63
N THR A 406 -13.19 12.41 14.27
CA THR A 406 -14.64 12.32 14.13
C THR A 406 -15.06 11.36 13.02
N TYR A 407 -14.36 11.39 11.88
CA TYR A 407 -14.60 10.46 10.77
C TYR A 407 -14.34 9.00 11.15
N ALA A 408 -13.28 8.74 11.93
CA ALA A 408 -13.02 7.40 12.46
C ALA A 408 -14.13 6.92 13.41
N ILE A 409 -14.68 7.82 14.25
CA ILE A 409 -15.83 7.52 15.12
C ILE A 409 -17.07 7.17 14.28
N GLU A 410 -17.32 7.86 13.17
CA GLU A 410 -18.44 7.55 12.27
C GLU A 410 -18.33 6.15 11.67
N ILE A 411 -17.15 5.77 11.20
CA ILE A 411 -16.92 4.42 10.68
C ILE A 411 -17.06 3.38 11.80
N ALA A 412 -16.51 3.64 12.99
CA ALA A 412 -16.69 2.72 14.12
C ALA A 412 -18.15 2.52 14.50
N ARG A 413 -19.00 3.56 14.40
CA ARG A 413 -20.44 3.46 14.62
C ARG A 413 -21.11 2.61 13.54
N SER A 414 -20.82 2.84 12.26
CA SER A 414 -21.42 2.06 11.16
C SER A 414 -21.07 0.56 11.25
N LEU A 415 -19.88 0.22 11.74
CA LEU A 415 -19.46 -1.16 12.01
C LEU A 415 -20.32 -1.90 13.06
N THR A 416 -21.09 -1.16 13.87
CA THR A 416 -21.93 -1.71 14.95
C THR A 416 -23.43 -1.57 14.71
N GLU A 417 -23.85 -0.82 13.69
CA GLU A 417 -25.26 -0.60 13.36
C GLU A 417 -25.93 -1.87 12.77
N GLY A 418 -27.26 -1.97 12.87
CA GLY A 418 -28.03 -3.05 12.23
C GLY A 418 -28.23 -4.34 13.04
N GLY A 419 -28.25 -4.27 14.38
CA GLY A 419 -28.53 -5.42 15.27
C GLY A 419 -27.30 -6.27 15.61
N ARG A 420 -26.10 -5.78 15.30
CA ARG A 420 -24.83 -6.43 15.61
C ARG A 420 -24.36 -5.97 16.99
N SER A 421 -23.82 -6.91 17.76
CA SER A 421 -23.52 -6.78 19.18
C SER A 421 -22.28 -5.90 19.43
N GLY A 422 -22.42 -4.57 19.30
CA GLY A 422 -21.37 -3.59 19.60
C GLY A 422 -21.94 -2.28 20.15
N ARG A 423 -21.31 -1.69 21.18
CA ARG A 423 -21.62 -0.31 21.64
C ARG A 423 -20.37 0.55 21.55
N VAL A 424 -20.46 1.67 20.83
CA VAL A 424 -19.33 2.58 20.61
C VAL A 424 -19.35 3.72 21.65
N TYR A 425 -18.19 3.95 22.27
CA TYR A 425 -17.93 5.07 23.16
C TYR A 425 -16.81 5.92 22.58
N ASP A 426 -17.06 7.21 22.40
CA ASP A 426 -16.06 8.19 21.96
C ASP A 426 -15.28 8.77 23.15
N ASP A 427 -14.22 9.53 22.86
CA ASP A 427 -13.35 10.17 23.85
C ASP A 427 -14.13 11.01 24.88
N CYS A 428 -15.24 11.65 24.48
CA CYS A 428 -16.11 12.42 25.34
C CYS A 428 -16.83 11.50 26.35
N ALA A 429 -17.42 10.40 25.90
CA ALA A 429 -18.03 9.40 26.78
C ALA A 429 -17.00 8.77 27.73
N LEU A 430 -15.80 8.45 27.23
CA LEU A 430 -14.71 7.89 28.02
C LEU A 430 -14.21 8.87 29.09
N LYS A 431 -13.98 10.14 28.75
CA LYS A 431 -13.61 11.20 29.72
C LYS A 431 -14.71 11.48 30.72
N LYS A 432 -15.98 11.39 30.33
CA LYS A 432 -17.11 11.53 31.25
C LYS A 432 -17.15 10.39 32.28
N ALA A 433 -16.85 9.16 31.85
CA ALA A 433 -16.84 8.00 32.74
C ALA A 433 -15.59 7.94 33.63
N PHE A 434 -14.42 8.26 33.10
CA PHE A 434 -13.13 8.04 33.78
C PHE A 434 -12.49 9.31 34.33
N GLY A 435 -13.05 10.48 34.05
CA GLY A 435 -12.54 11.80 34.46
C GLY A 435 -11.92 12.57 33.29
N SER A 436 -12.10 13.89 33.28
CA SER A 436 -11.66 14.76 32.18
C SER A 436 -10.15 14.87 32.02
N THR A 437 -9.39 14.54 33.07
CA THR A 437 -7.91 14.52 33.07
C THR A 437 -7.34 13.14 32.75
N SER A 438 -8.18 12.12 32.60
CA SER A 438 -7.73 10.77 32.27
C SER A 438 -7.28 10.71 30.82
N GLN A 439 -6.12 10.11 30.59
CA GLN A 439 -5.64 9.76 29.26
C GLN A 439 -6.53 8.63 28.72
N VAL A 440 -7.21 8.88 27.61
CA VAL A 440 -8.12 7.94 26.94
C VAL A 440 -7.84 7.95 25.44
N ALA A 441 -8.13 6.83 24.80
CA ALA A 441 -8.11 6.69 23.35
C ALA A 441 -9.36 7.35 22.75
N ASP A 442 -9.36 7.50 21.43
CA ASP A 442 -10.45 8.15 20.71
C ASP A 442 -11.76 7.33 20.70
N ILE A 443 -11.65 5.99 20.63
CA ILE A 443 -12.80 5.09 20.48
C ILE A 443 -12.63 3.83 21.34
N ALA A 444 -13.71 3.39 21.99
CA ALA A 444 -13.82 2.04 22.55
C ALA A 444 -15.13 1.38 22.11
N ILE A 445 -15.07 0.15 21.62
CA ILE A 445 -16.23 -0.64 21.16
C ILE A 445 -16.41 -1.85 22.08
N ASP A 446 -17.58 -1.92 22.71
CA ASP A 446 -17.99 -3.01 23.59
C ASP A 446 -18.76 -4.09 22.81
N TYR A 447 -18.14 -5.24 22.58
CA TYR A 447 -18.75 -6.41 21.95
C TYR A 447 -19.35 -7.41 22.97
N GLY A 448 -19.51 -6.99 24.23
CA GLY A 448 -20.08 -7.78 25.33
C GLY A 448 -19.11 -8.79 25.97
N HIS A 449 -18.27 -9.46 25.17
CA HIS A 449 -17.28 -10.42 25.63
C HIS A 449 -15.83 -9.97 25.41
N ALA A 450 -15.65 -8.92 24.61
CA ALA A 450 -14.36 -8.30 24.34
C ALA A 450 -14.55 -6.80 24.07
N TRP A 451 -13.45 -6.06 24.15
CA TRP A 451 -13.35 -4.65 23.80
C TRP A 451 -12.41 -4.47 22.62
N VAL A 452 -12.79 -3.62 21.68
CA VAL A 452 -11.85 -3.07 20.69
C VAL A 452 -11.57 -1.62 21.10
N VAL A 453 -10.30 -1.25 21.24
CA VAL A 453 -9.90 0.10 21.66
C VAL A 453 -9.04 0.72 20.57
N ILE A 454 -9.49 1.83 20.00
CA ILE A 454 -8.91 2.46 18.82
C ILE A 454 -8.39 3.86 19.18
N GLU A 455 -7.12 4.11 18.86
CA GLU A 455 -6.53 5.44 18.84
C GLU A 455 -6.26 5.83 17.38
N ALA A 456 -6.70 7.02 16.96
CA ALA A 456 -6.47 7.53 15.63
C ALA A 456 -5.25 8.47 15.58
N THR A 457 -4.52 8.44 14.47
CA THR A 457 -3.47 9.41 14.20
C THR A 457 -3.45 9.80 12.73
N THR A 458 -3.27 11.10 12.48
CA THR A 458 -3.08 11.62 11.12
C THR A 458 -1.63 11.53 10.65
N ARG A 459 -0.70 11.14 11.53
CA ARG A 459 0.72 11.10 11.23
C ARG A 459 1.12 9.71 10.77
N GLY A 460 1.37 9.58 9.47
CA GLY A 460 2.01 8.39 8.89
C GLY A 460 3.52 8.35 9.18
N VAL A 461 4.19 7.45 8.44
CA VAL A 461 5.64 7.33 8.46
C VAL A 461 6.33 8.52 7.78
N GLN A 462 7.58 8.80 8.15
CA GLN A 462 8.39 9.85 7.55
C GLN A 462 8.75 9.52 6.10
N SER A 463 8.95 10.55 5.26
CA SER A 463 9.43 10.37 3.88
C SER A 463 10.74 9.58 3.80
N ARG A 464 11.62 9.71 4.80
CA ARG A 464 12.88 8.93 4.89
C ARG A 464 12.66 7.45 5.18
N THR A 465 11.59 7.09 5.88
CA THR A 465 11.18 5.71 6.11
C THR A 465 10.58 5.13 4.84
N ILE A 466 9.67 5.87 4.20
CA ILE A 466 9.10 5.51 2.88
C ILE A 466 10.23 5.28 1.86
N ALA A 467 11.24 6.14 1.90
CA ALA A 467 12.35 6.06 0.97
C ALA A 467 13.38 4.95 1.28
N GLY A 468 13.22 4.20 2.39
CA GLY A 468 14.14 3.12 2.76
C GLY A 468 15.56 3.56 3.11
N VAL A 469 15.81 4.85 3.35
CA VAL A 469 17.18 5.39 3.49
C VAL A 469 17.68 5.58 4.92
N SER A 470 16.84 5.39 5.94
CA SER A 470 17.24 5.66 7.32
C SER A 470 16.57 4.73 8.34
N ASP A 471 17.38 3.93 9.04
CA ASP A 471 16.90 3.14 10.19
C ASP A 471 16.41 4.06 11.31
N GLN A 472 17.11 5.17 11.55
CA GLN A 472 16.73 6.15 12.55
C GLN A 472 15.33 6.73 12.30
N ALA A 473 14.96 7.00 11.04
CA ALA A 473 13.63 7.47 10.68
C ALA A 473 12.56 6.42 11.01
N ALA A 474 12.81 5.15 10.65
CA ALA A 474 11.91 4.04 10.97
C ALA A 474 11.75 3.86 12.49
N THR A 475 12.84 3.89 13.26
CA THR A 475 12.80 3.81 14.73
C THR A 475 12.05 5.00 15.36
N GLN A 476 12.18 6.21 14.81
CA GLN A 476 11.42 7.38 15.26
C GLN A 476 9.93 7.27 14.97
N ASP A 477 9.56 6.71 13.83
CA ASP A 477 8.16 6.41 13.49
C ASP A 477 7.57 5.36 14.45
N ILE A 478 8.31 4.28 14.72
CA ILE A 478 7.93 3.26 15.70
C ILE A 478 7.75 3.87 17.09
N ALA A 479 8.70 4.67 17.57
CA ALA A 479 8.61 5.33 18.87
C ALA A 479 7.38 6.24 18.99
N ARG A 480 6.98 6.90 17.90
CA ARG A 480 5.76 7.72 17.85
C ARG A 480 4.50 6.87 17.97
N PHE A 481 4.46 5.71 17.31
CA PHE A 481 3.36 4.77 17.43
C PHE A 481 3.25 4.20 18.84
N VAL A 482 4.39 3.85 19.47
CA VAL A 482 4.43 3.45 20.89
C VAL A 482 3.86 4.54 21.80
N GLU A 483 4.21 5.81 21.59
CA GLU A 483 3.67 6.92 22.38
C GLU A 483 2.15 7.04 22.24
N LYS A 484 1.62 6.85 21.02
CA LYS A 484 0.18 6.83 20.78
C LYS A 484 -0.51 5.62 21.42
N SER A 485 0.13 4.44 21.39
CA SER A 485 -0.38 3.23 22.04
C SER A 485 -0.51 3.35 23.55
N LYS A 486 0.20 4.28 24.22
CA LYS A 486 -0.02 4.57 25.65
C LYS A 486 -1.43 5.05 25.95
N GLN A 487 -2.10 5.74 25.01
CA GLN A 487 -3.51 6.15 25.18
C GLN A 487 -4.44 4.94 25.19
N ILE A 488 -4.17 3.97 24.33
CA ILE A 488 -4.89 2.69 24.27
C ILE A 488 -4.69 1.93 25.58
N ASP A 489 -3.44 1.77 26.03
CA ASP A 489 -3.10 1.06 27.26
C ASP A 489 -3.74 1.71 28.51
N ALA A 490 -3.69 3.04 28.60
CA ALA A 490 -4.36 3.79 29.67
C ALA A 490 -5.88 3.58 29.66
N THR A 491 -6.50 3.53 28.48
CA THR A 491 -7.94 3.27 28.32
C THR A 491 -8.30 1.86 28.76
N ILE A 492 -7.51 0.87 28.35
CA ILE A 492 -7.68 -0.52 28.80
C ILE A 492 -7.56 -0.61 30.32
N ALA A 493 -6.58 0.07 30.93
CA ALA A 493 -6.45 0.13 32.39
C ALA A 493 -7.65 0.80 33.08
N ASN A 494 -8.25 1.82 32.47
CA ASN A 494 -9.48 2.44 32.97
C ASN A 494 -10.69 1.51 32.86
N LEU A 495 -10.85 0.84 31.72
CA LEU A 495 -11.90 -0.16 31.50
C LEU A 495 -11.80 -1.30 32.52
N ARG A 496 -10.62 -1.90 32.71
CA ARG A 496 -10.41 -2.95 33.72
C ARG A 496 -10.82 -2.53 35.13
N ARG A 497 -10.57 -1.27 35.50
CA ARG A 497 -10.83 -0.77 36.86
C ARG A 497 -12.28 -0.37 37.10
N SER A 498 -12.98 0.13 36.07
CA SER A 498 -14.29 0.79 36.27
C SER A 498 -15.18 0.72 35.03
N GLU A 499 -15.21 -0.43 34.37
CA GLU A 499 -16.08 -0.69 33.21
C GLU A 499 -17.56 -0.36 33.48
N ASP A 500 -18.02 -0.60 34.70
CA ASP A 500 -19.39 -0.37 35.17
C ASP A 500 -19.85 1.08 35.01
N LYS A 501 -18.91 2.03 34.94
CA LYS A 501 -19.21 3.44 34.67
C LYS A 501 -19.66 3.71 33.23
N LEU A 502 -19.33 2.82 32.29
CA LEU A 502 -19.78 2.90 30.90
C LEU A 502 -20.97 1.98 30.63
N VAL A 503 -20.87 0.72 31.04
CA VAL A 503 -21.84 -0.32 30.65
C VAL A 503 -22.96 -0.53 31.68
N GLY A 504 -22.86 0.09 32.86
CA GLY A 504 -23.72 -0.18 34.01
C GLY A 504 -23.28 -1.42 34.81
N ARG A 505 -23.96 -1.71 35.92
CA ARG A 505 -23.68 -2.92 36.72
C ARG A 505 -24.25 -4.17 36.04
N GLY A 506 -23.38 -4.92 35.37
CA GLY A 506 -23.63 -6.29 34.91
C GLY A 506 -22.41 -7.14 35.24
N ALA A 507 -22.60 -8.41 35.60
CA ALA A 507 -21.48 -9.30 35.88
C ALA A 507 -20.64 -9.42 34.59
N ALA A 508 -19.41 -8.91 34.63
CA ALA A 508 -18.43 -9.21 33.59
C ALA A 508 -18.36 -10.74 33.42
N PRO A 509 -18.20 -11.26 32.19
CA PRO A 509 -18.16 -12.69 31.96
C PRO A 509 -17.11 -13.37 32.85
N PRO A 510 -17.38 -14.59 33.35
CA PRO A 510 -16.41 -15.33 34.15
C PRO A 510 -15.14 -15.53 33.31
N GLY A 511 -14.01 -14.98 33.78
CA GLY A 511 -12.72 -14.99 33.05
C GLY A 511 -12.25 -13.61 32.57
N GLY A 512 -13.06 -12.56 32.73
CA GLY A 512 -12.72 -11.21 32.26
C GLY A 512 -12.98 -11.04 30.76
N ARG A 513 -12.80 -9.81 30.26
CA ARG A 513 -12.95 -9.48 28.84
C ARG A 513 -11.58 -9.34 28.20
N ARG A 514 -11.47 -9.78 26.95
CA ARG A 514 -10.27 -9.57 26.13
C ARG A 514 -10.27 -8.18 25.51
N PHE A 515 -9.11 -7.56 25.38
CA PHE A 515 -8.92 -6.25 24.75
C PHE A 515 -8.16 -6.40 23.43
N HIS A 516 -8.68 -5.80 22.36
CA HIS A 516 -8.07 -5.75 21.03
C HIS A 516 -7.64 -4.32 20.73
N PRO A 517 -6.35 -3.99 20.94
CA PRO A 517 -5.82 -2.65 20.69
C PRO A 517 -5.61 -2.42 19.18
N VAL A 518 -6.08 -1.28 18.68
CA VAL A 518 -5.95 -0.86 17.27
C VAL A 518 -5.38 0.55 17.20
N LEU A 519 -4.33 0.74 16.42
CA LEU A 519 -3.84 2.06 16.04
C LEU A 519 -4.30 2.35 14.60
N LEU A 520 -5.20 3.31 14.45
CA LEU A 520 -5.71 3.74 13.15
C LEU A 520 -4.87 4.90 12.60
N VAL A 521 -4.29 4.73 11.42
CA VAL A 521 -3.42 5.72 10.78
C VAL A 521 -4.12 6.27 9.53
N ALA A 522 -4.34 7.59 9.48
CA ALA A 522 -5.02 8.21 8.34
C ALA A 522 -4.11 8.45 7.12
N SER A 523 -2.80 8.28 7.29
CA SER A 523 -1.79 8.39 6.25
C SER A 523 -1.14 7.03 5.98
N PRO A 524 -0.49 6.83 4.82
CA PRO A 524 0.15 5.56 4.50
C PRO A 524 1.13 5.08 5.57
N VAL A 525 1.09 3.78 5.89
CA VAL A 525 1.96 3.10 6.83
C VAL A 525 2.26 1.67 6.34
N SER A 526 3.45 1.16 6.66
CA SER A 526 3.78 -0.23 6.34
C SER A 526 3.21 -1.13 7.43
N VAL A 527 2.40 -2.12 7.05
CA VAL A 527 1.90 -3.16 7.96
C VAL A 527 2.44 -4.51 7.49
N ASP A 528 3.75 -4.64 7.65
CA ASP A 528 4.52 -5.81 7.24
C ASP A 528 5.13 -6.55 8.44
N PRO A 529 5.57 -7.81 8.29
CA PRO A 529 6.12 -8.57 9.41
C PRO A 529 7.31 -7.93 10.10
N ILE A 530 8.17 -7.22 9.35
CA ILE A 530 9.37 -6.58 9.89
C ILE A 530 8.94 -5.36 10.71
N PHE A 531 8.15 -4.46 10.11
CA PHE A 531 7.65 -3.28 10.83
C PHE A 531 6.85 -3.66 12.08
N MET A 532 5.96 -4.65 11.98
CA MET A 532 5.15 -5.13 13.10
C MET A 532 5.98 -5.84 14.17
N SER A 533 7.07 -6.53 13.80
CA SER A 533 7.98 -7.14 14.77
C SER A 533 8.73 -6.07 15.56
N LEU A 534 9.31 -5.08 14.88
CA LEU A 534 10.01 -3.97 15.52
C LEU A 534 9.07 -3.14 16.42
N LEU A 535 7.82 -2.91 15.99
CA LEU A 535 6.83 -2.23 16.81
C LEU A 535 6.49 -3.02 18.08
N ARG A 536 6.31 -4.34 17.98
CA ARG A 536 6.03 -5.20 19.14
C ARG A 536 7.20 -5.26 20.11
N GLU A 537 8.43 -5.33 19.61
CA GLU A 537 9.64 -5.24 20.43
C GLU A 537 9.69 -3.91 21.19
N ALA A 538 9.43 -2.79 20.49
CA ALA A 538 9.41 -1.46 21.10
C ALA A 538 8.29 -1.30 22.15
N LEU A 539 7.09 -1.84 21.90
CA LEU A 539 6.00 -1.87 22.87
C LEU A 539 6.37 -2.68 24.12
N THR A 540 7.03 -3.84 23.92
CA THR A 540 7.51 -4.70 25.00
C THR A 540 8.55 -3.98 25.85
N ALA A 541 9.53 -3.33 25.20
CA ALA A 541 10.54 -2.53 25.88
C ALA A 541 9.94 -1.35 26.67
N ALA A 542 8.84 -0.76 26.17
CA ALA A 542 8.12 0.32 26.85
C ALA A 542 7.16 -0.17 27.95
N GLY A 543 6.92 -1.48 28.08
CA GLY A 543 5.95 -2.04 29.01
C GLY A 543 4.49 -1.71 28.67
N VAL A 544 4.20 -1.43 27.40
CA VAL A 544 2.89 -0.99 26.91
C VAL A 544 2.14 -2.18 26.29
N LEU A 545 0.85 -2.34 26.61
CA LEU A 545 -0.02 -3.41 26.08
C LEU A 545 0.44 -4.85 26.40
N GLN A 546 1.02 -5.08 27.58
CA GLN A 546 1.61 -6.38 27.99
C GLN A 546 0.67 -7.29 28.79
N GLY A 547 -0.62 -6.96 28.91
CA GLY A 547 -1.58 -7.75 29.70
C GLY A 547 -1.93 -9.08 29.04
N ALA A 548 -2.12 -10.14 29.83
CA ALA A 548 -2.51 -11.46 29.32
C ALA A 548 -3.90 -11.49 28.64
N ASP A 549 -4.75 -10.52 28.98
CA ASP A 549 -6.06 -10.24 28.39
C ASP A 549 -5.99 -9.25 27.22
N VAL A 550 -4.80 -8.83 26.79
CA VAL A 550 -4.60 -7.89 25.67
C VAL A 550 -4.06 -8.65 24.46
N ALA A 551 -4.75 -8.56 23.33
CA ALA A 551 -4.24 -9.06 22.06
C ALA A 551 -3.07 -8.19 21.55
N ALA A 552 -2.31 -8.68 20.59
CA ALA A 552 -1.25 -7.89 19.96
C ALA A 552 -1.83 -6.60 19.33
N LEU A 553 -1.06 -5.50 19.38
CA LEU A 553 -1.43 -4.26 18.68
C LEU A 553 -1.59 -4.51 17.18
N GLU A 554 -2.73 -4.11 16.66
CA GLU A 554 -3.01 -4.04 15.24
C GLU A 554 -2.84 -2.61 14.74
N VAL A 555 -2.25 -2.44 13.55
CA VAL A 555 -2.16 -1.15 12.87
C VAL A 555 -3.05 -1.21 11.64
N MET A 556 -3.96 -0.25 11.50
CA MET A 556 -4.92 -0.18 10.41
C MET A 556 -4.83 1.17 9.71
N GLU A 557 -4.98 1.18 8.40
CA GLU A 557 -5.27 2.38 7.63
C GLU A 557 -6.79 2.63 7.56
N LEU A 558 -7.21 3.83 7.14
CA LEU A 558 -8.64 4.09 6.89
C LEU A 558 -9.23 3.14 5.86
N GLU A 559 -8.46 2.76 4.84
CA GLU A 559 -8.88 1.80 3.82
C GLU A 559 -9.15 0.40 4.41
N ASP A 560 -8.41 -0.02 5.44
CA ASP A 560 -8.69 -1.27 6.13
C ASP A 560 -10.06 -1.21 6.83
N LEU A 561 -10.42 -0.08 7.44
CA LEU A 561 -11.73 0.10 8.04
C LEU A 561 -12.86 0.16 7.01
N ASP A 562 -12.65 0.80 5.85
CA ASP A 562 -13.62 0.79 4.74
C ASP A 562 -13.86 -0.65 4.24
N ILE A 563 -12.82 -1.49 4.18
CA ILE A 563 -12.94 -2.90 3.80
C ILE A 563 -13.71 -3.69 4.86
N VAL A 564 -13.44 -3.47 6.15
CA VAL A 564 -14.21 -4.10 7.24
C VAL A 564 -15.67 -3.63 7.23
N GLU A 565 -15.93 -2.34 6.95
CA GLU A 565 -17.28 -1.80 6.83
C GLU A 565 -18.06 -2.49 5.72
N THR A 566 -17.44 -2.69 4.55
CA THR A 566 -18.06 -3.45 3.45
C THR A 566 -18.34 -4.89 3.87
N LEU A 567 -17.37 -5.55 4.49
CA LEU A 567 -17.51 -6.93 4.95
C LEU A 567 -18.69 -7.05 5.91
N VAL A 568 -18.83 -6.08 6.82
CA VAL A 568 -19.98 -5.99 7.73
C VAL A 568 -21.26 -5.76 6.93
N GLU A 569 -21.36 -4.75 6.06
CA GLU A 569 -22.55 -4.47 5.24
C GLU A 569 -23.05 -5.71 4.46
N GLU A 570 -22.14 -6.52 3.92
CA GLU A 570 -22.44 -7.75 3.18
C GLU A 570 -22.85 -8.95 4.06
N GLY A 571 -22.97 -8.77 5.38
CA GLY A 571 -23.34 -9.83 6.32
C GLY A 571 -22.16 -10.71 6.77
N GLY A 572 -20.93 -10.27 6.52
CA GLY A 572 -19.70 -10.94 6.94
C GLY A 572 -19.34 -10.73 8.42
N PRO A 573 -18.16 -11.22 8.83
CA PRO A 573 -17.63 -11.09 10.18
C PRO A 573 -17.57 -9.65 10.69
N SER A 574 -17.72 -9.45 12.00
CA SER A 574 -17.54 -8.14 12.65
C SER A 574 -16.06 -7.74 12.73
N LEU A 575 -15.76 -6.48 13.04
CA LEU A 575 -14.37 -6.04 13.28
C LEU A 575 -13.67 -6.90 14.34
N LEU A 576 -14.36 -7.26 15.43
CA LEU A 576 -13.80 -8.14 16.45
C LEU A 576 -13.47 -9.53 15.89
N ASP A 577 -14.36 -10.12 15.11
CA ASP A 577 -14.15 -11.43 14.50
C ASP A 577 -12.97 -11.40 13.52
N VAL A 578 -12.82 -10.30 12.76
CA VAL A 578 -11.68 -10.09 11.86
C VAL A 578 -10.38 -10.02 12.66
N LEU A 579 -10.31 -9.21 13.72
CA LEU A 579 -9.12 -9.06 14.55
C LEU A 579 -8.74 -10.38 15.25
N ALA A 580 -9.72 -11.06 15.84
CA ALA A 580 -9.51 -12.34 16.51
C ALA A 580 -9.11 -13.44 15.51
N GLY A 581 -9.76 -13.50 14.35
CA GLY A 581 -9.44 -14.46 13.29
C GLY A 581 -8.05 -14.25 12.70
N LYS A 582 -7.65 -12.98 12.50
CA LYS A 582 -6.33 -12.62 11.98
C LYS A 582 -5.20 -13.03 12.92
N GLU A 583 -5.40 -12.88 14.23
CA GLU A 583 -4.39 -13.20 15.25
C GLU A 583 -3.88 -14.65 15.16
N TYR A 584 -4.79 -15.58 14.89
CA TYR A 584 -4.48 -17.01 14.75
C TYR A 584 -4.19 -17.43 13.31
N SER A 585 -4.22 -16.49 12.36
CA SER A 585 -3.96 -16.77 10.96
C SER A 585 -2.46 -16.70 10.63
N PRO A 586 -2.02 -17.34 9.53
CA PRO A 586 -0.68 -17.13 8.98
C PRO A 586 -0.40 -15.67 8.57
N LEU A 587 -1.44 -14.85 8.39
CA LEU A 587 -1.39 -13.44 8.00
C LEU A 587 -1.39 -12.47 9.21
N ARG A 588 -1.12 -12.93 10.43
CA ARG A 588 -1.05 -12.09 11.66
C ARG A 588 -0.07 -10.90 11.59
N GLY A 589 0.85 -10.91 10.63
CA GLY A 589 1.84 -9.84 10.40
C GLY A 589 1.59 -9.01 9.14
N ALA A 590 0.50 -9.26 8.40
CA ALA A 590 0.11 -8.47 7.23
C ALA A 590 -0.92 -7.41 7.60
N ALA A 591 -1.31 -6.54 6.65
CA ALA A 591 -2.42 -5.62 6.83
C ALA A 591 -3.76 -6.36 7.03
N VAL A 592 -4.74 -5.70 7.67
CA VAL A 592 -6.08 -6.28 7.86
C VAL A 592 -6.76 -6.55 6.52
N ARG A 593 -6.62 -5.65 5.54
CA ARG A 593 -7.12 -5.89 4.17
C ARG A 593 -6.58 -7.19 3.57
N ASP A 594 -5.31 -7.50 3.75
CA ASP A 594 -4.71 -8.70 3.15
C ASP A 594 -5.28 -9.97 3.79
N TYR A 595 -5.51 -9.95 5.10
CA TYR A 595 -6.21 -11.04 5.80
C TYR A 595 -7.64 -11.24 5.26
N ILE A 596 -8.38 -10.17 5.01
CA ILE A 596 -9.74 -10.26 4.47
C ILE A 596 -9.74 -10.76 3.01
N LEU A 597 -8.89 -10.19 2.16
CA LEU A 597 -8.86 -10.51 0.74
C LEU A 597 -8.27 -11.89 0.47
N LEU A 598 -7.23 -12.29 1.21
CA LEU A 598 -6.49 -13.54 0.99
C LEU A 598 -6.88 -14.63 1.98
N GLY A 599 -6.93 -14.31 3.27
CA GLY A 599 -7.26 -15.26 4.33
C GLY A 599 -8.73 -15.67 4.32
N LEU A 600 -9.64 -14.70 4.19
CA LEU A 600 -11.09 -14.96 4.06
C LEU A 600 -11.54 -15.14 2.60
N GLY A 601 -10.64 -14.95 1.63
CA GLY A 601 -10.92 -15.13 0.20
C GLY A 601 -11.87 -14.09 -0.42
N ARG A 602 -11.99 -12.89 0.16
CA ARG A 602 -12.99 -11.86 -0.23
C ARG A 602 -12.49 -10.90 -1.32
N ARG A 603 -12.01 -11.41 -2.47
CA ARG A 603 -11.33 -10.62 -3.53
C ARG A 603 -12.23 -9.72 -4.42
N GLY A 604 -13.45 -9.42 -3.99
CA GLY A 604 -14.43 -8.68 -4.80
C GLY A 604 -15.42 -7.90 -3.95
N LEU A 605 -15.01 -7.48 -2.76
CA LEU A 605 -15.81 -6.63 -1.89
C LEU A 605 -16.23 -5.37 -2.63
N LEU A 606 -17.49 -5.00 -2.46
CA LEU A 606 -17.98 -3.72 -2.94
C LEU A 606 -17.35 -2.56 -2.13
N ARG A 607 -17.76 -1.33 -2.42
CA ARG A 607 -17.42 -0.20 -1.57
C ARG A 607 -18.52 -0.04 -0.52
N PRO A 608 -18.21 0.43 0.69
CA PRO A 608 -19.25 0.73 1.67
C PRO A 608 -20.29 1.68 1.08
N ALA A 609 -21.54 1.56 1.50
CA ALA A 609 -22.62 2.45 1.05
C ALA A 609 -22.25 3.93 1.27
N ARG A 610 -21.61 4.22 2.40
CA ARG A 610 -21.11 5.54 2.79
C ARG A 610 -20.08 6.12 1.82
N VAL A 611 -19.13 5.31 1.36
CA VAL A 611 -18.11 5.69 0.37
C VAL A 611 -18.74 5.83 -1.01
N SER A 612 -19.60 4.88 -1.39
CA SER A 612 -20.31 4.86 -2.68
C SER A 612 -21.16 6.11 -2.91
N ALA A 613 -21.85 6.59 -1.87
CA ALA A 613 -22.66 7.81 -1.94
C ALA A 613 -21.82 9.05 -2.27
N ARG A 614 -20.65 9.21 -1.65
CA ARG A 614 -19.76 10.37 -1.84
C ARG A 614 -18.92 10.27 -3.11
N TRP A 615 -18.54 9.05 -3.49
CA TRP A 615 -17.81 8.80 -4.74
C TRP A 615 -18.60 9.23 -5.99
N ARG A 616 -19.92 9.21 -5.97
CA ARG A 616 -20.69 9.73 -7.11
C ARG A 616 -20.68 11.26 -7.15
N GLY A 617 -20.75 11.90 -5.98
CA GLY A 617 -20.92 13.35 -5.87
C GLY A 617 -19.68 14.20 -6.15
N TRP A 618 -18.46 13.65 -6.04
CA TRP A 618 -17.26 14.49 -6.21
C TRP A 618 -17.06 14.94 -7.67
N LEU A 619 -17.31 14.06 -8.65
CA LEU A 619 -17.27 14.38 -10.08
C LEU A 619 -18.30 15.44 -10.46
N ASP A 620 -19.42 15.52 -9.73
CA ASP A 620 -20.45 16.52 -10.00
C ASP A 620 -19.90 17.95 -9.86
N THR A 621 -18.84 18.18 -9.08
CA THR A 621 -18.21 19.51 -8.98
C THR A 621 -17.58 19.90 -10.32
N ALA A 622 -16.76 19.02 -10.88
CA ALA A 622 -16.12 19.24 -12.18
C ALA A 622 -17.17 19.30 -13.31
N ILE A 623 -18.18 18.42 -13.28
CA ILE A 623 -19.28 18.40 -14.26
C ILE A 623 -20.10 19.69 -14.20
N ARG A 624 -20.40 20.22 -13.00
CA ARG A 624 -21.16 21.47 -12.85
C ARG A 624 -20.40 22.67 -13.41
N GLU A 625 -19.11 22.76 -13.17
CA GLU A 625 -18.29 23.84 -13.74
C GLU A 625 -18.21 23.73 -15.27
N TRP A 626 -18.11 22.52 -15.82
CA TRP A 626 -18.11 22.30 -17.26
C TRP A 626 -19.45 22.62 -17.93
N THR A 627 -20.56 22.31 -17.26
CA THR A 627 -21.92 22.52 -17.79
C THR A 627 -22.44 23.94 -17.64
N ARG A 628 -21.93 24.74 -16.69
CA ARG A 628 -22.24 26.18 -16.60
C ARG A 628 -21.65 27.01 -17.75
N SER A 629 -20.65 26.45 -18.42
CA SER A 629 -19.86 27.11 -19.46
C SER A 629 -20.33 26.78 -20.88
N ALA A 630 -21.18 25.75 -21.00
CA ALA A 630 -21.87 25.36 -22.24
C ALA A 630 -23.26 25.98 -22.29
#